data_AF-A0A5E4M640-F1
#
_entry.id   AF-A0A5E4M640-F1
#
_cell.length_a   1.000
_cell.length_b   1.000
_cell.length_c   1.000
_cell.angle_alpha   90.00
_cell.angle_beta   90.00
_cell.angle_gamma   90.00
#
_symmetry.space_group_name_H-M   'P 1'
#
loop_
_entity.id
_entity.type
_entity.pdbx_description
1 polymer ?
#
loop_
_entity_poly.entity_id
_entity_poly.type
_entity_poly.pdbx_seq_one_letter_code
_entity_poly.pdbx_strand_id
1 'polypeptide(L)'
;SDWDAFAKELDHIVQYIRPVFVNYEHFVKIIKSVATKHIPRGFRKSNIPTWDKECIDLFEEFQISSEQSIADELIRTLNINRRKKLQTTTASLNFTHSSRTAWNLVKRLVAETSKTNLTDKVSSNDVATRLMRVVKIIMDKEQKTDIKKRLRSKKKEM
;
A
#
# COMPACT_ATOMS: atom_id res chain seq x y z
N SER A 1 13.22 -17.20 11.59
CA SER A 1 12.23 -17.89 12.42
C SER A 1 12.66 -19.32 12.58
N ASP A 2 12.62 -19.82 13.80
CA ASP A 2 12.98 -21.19 14.11
C ASP A 2 11.72 -22.06 14.05
N TRP A 3 11.42 -22.55 12.85
CA TRP A 3 10.25 -23.41 12.62
C TRP A 3 10.43 -24.80 13.20
N ASP A 4 11.67 -25.28 13.27
CA ASP A 4 11.99 -26.61 13.80
C ASP A 4 11.83 -26.63 15.33
N ALA A 5 12.29 -25.59 16.03
CA ALA A 5 12.04 -25.44 17.46
C ALA A 5 10.56 -25.21 17.77
N PHE A 6 9.86 -24.42 16.94
CA PHE A 6 8.40 -24.26 17.07
C PHE A 6 7.67 -25.60 16.98
N ALA A 7 7.99 -26.42 15.97
CA ALA A 7 7.35 -27.71 15.78
C ALA A 7 7.64 -28.67 16.94
N LYS A 8 8.89 -28.75 17.40
CA LYS A 8 9.28 -29.59 18.54
C LYS A 8 8.58 -29.20 19.84
N GLU A 9 8.54 -27.90 20.17
CA GLU A 9 7.86 -27.43 21.39
C GLU A 9 6.33 -27.63 21.27
N LEU A 10 5.74 -27.38 20.10
CA LEU A 10 4.32 -27.58 19.89
C LEU A 10 3.94 -29.07 20.02
N ASP A 11 4.65 -29.96 19.33
CA ASP A 11 4.39 -31.41 19.38
C ASP A 11 4.53 -31.95 20.79
N HIS A 12 5.54 -31.50 21.54
CA HIS A 12 5.69 -31.87 22.94
C HIS A 12 4.48 -31.44 23.78
N ILE A 13 4.00 -30.20 23.63
CA ILE A 13 2.88 -29.70 24.44
C ILE A 13 1.54 -30.36 24.04
N VAL A 14 1.33 -30.59 22.74
CA VAL A 14 0.08 -31.15 22.21
C VAL A 14 -0.14 -32.58 22.69
N GLN A 15 0.92 -33.36 22.94
CA GLN A 15 0.82 -34.70 23.52
C GLN A 15 0.09 -34.74 24.88
N TYR A 16 0.15 -33.66 25.65
CA TYR A 16 -0.50 -33.57 26.96
C TYR A 16 -1.96 -33.07 26.88
N ILE A 17 -2.45 -32.68 25.71
CA ILE A 17 -3.81 -32.19 25.51
C ILE A 17 -4.72 -33.34 25.09
N ARG A 18 -5.75 -33.62 25.88
CA ARG A 18 -6.77 -34.59 25.48
C ARG A 18 -7.55 -34.08 24.25
N PRO A 19 -7.76 -34.91 23.22
CA PRO A 19 -8.45 -34.52 21.98
C PRO A 19 -9.97 -34.43 22.19
N VAL A 20 -10.40 -33.44 22.97
CA VAL A 20 -11.80 -33.16 23.32
C VAL A 20 -12.13 -31.74 22.88
N PHE A 21 -13.34 -31.51 22.36
CA PHE A 21 -13.75 -30.20 21.82
C PHE A 21 -13.61 -29.06 22.86
N VAL A 22 -13.81 -29.35 24.14
CA VAL A 22 -13.69 -28.40 25.25
C VAL A 22 -12.28 -27.80 25.33
N ASN A 23 -11.26 -28.53 24.89
CA ASN A 23 -9.87 -28.11 24.92
C ASN A 23 -9.43 -27.33 23.68
N TYR A 24 -10.30 -27.10 22.69
CA TYR A 24 -9.95 -26.41 21.45
C TYR A 24 -9.41 -25.00 21.70
N GLU A 25 -10.08 -24.23 22.56
CA GLU A 25 -9.62 -22.88 22.94
C GLU A 25 -8.25 -22.91 23.61
N HIS A 26 -7.98 -23.93 24.43
CA HIS A 26 -6.69 -24.11 25.08
C HIS A 26 -5.58 -24.43 24.08
N PHE A 27 -5.87 -25.32 23.13
CA PHE A 27 -4.97 -25.66 22.01
C PHE A 27 -4.62 -24.43 21.16
N VAL A 28 -5.61 -23.62 20.79
CA VAL A 28 -5.38 -22.39 20.01
C VAL A 28 -4.49 -21.40 20.78
N LYS A 29 -4.70 -21.24 22.09
CA LYS A 29 -3.85 -20.40 22.94
C LYS A 29 -2.41 -20.90 23.00
N ILE A 30 -2.22 -22.21 23.11
CA ILE A 30 -0.89 -22.84 23.10
C ILE A 30 -0.19 -22.57 21.76
N ILE A 31 -0.85 -22.82 20.62
CA ILE A 31 -0.27 -22.52 19.30
C ILE A 31 0.19 -21.07 19.22
N LYS A 32 -0.68 -20.13 19.60
CA LYS A 32 -0.35 -18.70 19.57
C LYS A 32 0.84 -18.37 20.48
N SER A 33 0.88 -18.93 21.69
CA SER A 33 1.97 -18.73 22.64
C SER A 33 3.30 -19.25 22.09
N VAL A 34 3.34 -20.51 21.64
CA VAL A 34 4.55 -21.12 21.08
C VAL A 34 5.00 -20.39 19.80
N ALA A 35 4.05 -19.96 18.96
CA ALA A 35 4.34 -19.17 17.77
C ALA A 35 4.97 -17.82 18.14
N THR A 36 4.44 -17.11 19.15
CA THR A 36 5.00 -15.82 19.56
C THR A 36 6.40 -15.92 20.16
N LYS A 37 6.78 -17.07 20.72
CA LYS A 37 8.13 -17.33 21.23
C LYS A 37 9.16 -17.53 20.10
N HIS A 38 8.81 -18.34 19.09
CA HIS A 38 9.76 -18.77 18.05
C HIS A 38 9.71 -17.93 16.77
N ILE A 39 8.61 -17.21 16.56
CA ILE A 39 8.36 -16.38 15.38
C ILE A 39 8.26 -14.93 15.84
N PRO A 40 9.32 -14.12 15.65
CA PRO A 40 9.27 -12.72 16.05
C PRO A 40 8.14 -11.99 15.32
N ARG A 41 7.44 -11.13 16.07
CA ARG A 41 6.39 -10.27 15.49
C ARG A 41 7.00 -9.43 14.37
N GLY A 42 6.36 -9.43 13.20
CA GLY A 42 6.84 -8.71 12.02
C GLY A 42 7.78 -9.52 11.12
N PHE A 43 8.08 -10.79 11.44
CA PHE A 43 8.75 -11.67 10.51
C PHE A 43 7.86 -11.91 9.28
N ARG A 44 8.14 -11.18 8.21
CA ARG A 44 7.56 -11.43 6.89
C ARG A 44 8.56 -12.28 6.13
N LYS A 45 8.12 -13.43 5.62
CA LYS A 45 8.91 -14.11 4.58
C LYS A 45 9.15 -13.09 3.47
N SER A 46 10.39 -12.99 3.00
CA SER A 46 10.72 -12.26 1.77
C SER A 46 9.96 -12.91 0.64
N ASN A 47 8.72 -12.47 0.41
CA ASN A 47 7.94 -12.90 -0.71
C ASN A 47 8.20 -11.90 -1.82
N ILE A 48 9.01 -12.31 -2.79
CA ILE A 48 9.15 -11.55 -4.02
C ILE A 48 7.83 -11.77 -4.79
N PRO A 49 7.04 -10.73 -5.04
CA PRO A 49 5.80 -10.89 -5.79
C PRO A 49 6.11 -11.49 -7.16
N THR A 50 5.23 -12.38 -7.64
CA THR A 50 5.33 -13.07 -8.94
C THR A 50 6.57 -13.94 -9.11
N TRP A 51 7.08 -14.48 -7.99
CA TRP A 51 8.12 -15.49 -7.96
C TRP A 51 7.50 -16.86 -8.18
N ASP A 52 7.56 -17.33 -9.42
CA ASP A 52 7.02 -18.62 -9.84
C ASP A 52 8.13 -19.70 -9.80
N LYS A 53 7.76 -20.98 -9.97
CA LYS A 53 8.72 -22.10 -9.95
C LYS A 53 9.85 -21.91 -10.96
N GLU A 54 9.52 -21.45 -12.17
CA GLU A 54 10.50 -21.13 -13.21
C GLU A 54 11.53 -20.08 -12.75
N CYS A 55 11.12 -19.10 -11.94
CA CYS A 55 12.05 -18.12 -11.35
C CYS A 55 12.93 -18.72 -10.25
N ILE A 56 12.45 -19.75 -9.54
CA ILE A 56 13.24 -20.48 -8.55
C ILE A 56 14.32 -21.29 -9.28
N ASP A 57 13.93 -22.05 -10.30
CA ASP A 57 14.83 -22.91 -11.07
C ASP A 57 15.95 -22.09 -11.73
N LEU A 58 15.61 -20.98 -12.40
CA LEU A 58 16.59 -20.07 -13.00
C LEU A 58 17.49 -19.40 -11.96
N PHE A 59 16.97 -19.11 -10.77
CA PHE A 59 17.77 -18.52 -9.70
C PHE A 59 18.75 -19.54 -9.11
N GLU A 60 18.32 -20.78 -8.91
CA GLU A 60 19.21 -21.86 -8.46
C GLU A 60 20.30 -22.16 -9.49
N GLU A 61 19.95 -22.19 -10.78
CA GLU A 61 20.90 -22.38 -11.86
C GLU A 61 21.92 -21.23 -11.93
N PHE A 62 21.46 -19.97 -11.76
CA PHE A 62 22.35 -18.81 -11.68
C PHE A 62 23.32 -18.88 -10.48
N GLN A 63 22.87 -19.37 -9.32
CA GLN A 63 23.76 -19.53 -8.16
C GLN A 63 24.89 -20.53 -8.42
N ILE A 64 24.66 -21.53 -9.27
CA ILE A 64 25.64 -22.56 -9.61
C ILE A 64 26.57 -22.08 -10.74
N SER A 65 26.02 -21.52 -11.82
CA SER A 65 26.79 -21.17 -13.02
C SER A 65 27.41 -19.77 -12.97
N SER A 66 26.82 -18.84 -12.21
CA SER A 66 27.15 -17.40 -12.22
C SER A 66 27.11 -16.76 -13.61
N GLU A 67 26.31 -17.31 -14.53
CA GLU A 67 26.22 -16.83 -15.90
C GLU A 67 25.24 -15.66 -16.04
N GLN A 68 25.67 -14.58 -16.69
CA GLN A 68 24.85 -13.37 -16.87
C GLN A 68 23.59 -13.59 -17.71
N SER A 69 23.65 -14.51 -18.69
CA SER A 69 22.51 -14.85 -19.55
C SER A 69 21.30 -15.35 -18.74
N ILE A 70 21.55 -16.19 -17.73
CA ILE A 70 20.52 -16.77 -16.86
C ILE A 70 19.91 -15.69 -15.96
N ALA A 71 20.73 -14.76 -15.47
CA ALA A 71 20.23 -13.61 -14.72
C ALA A 71 19.30 -12.71 -15.56
N ASP A 72 19.67 -12.46 -16.82
CA ASP A 72 18.85 -11.66 -17.74
C ASP A 72 17.54 -12.39 -18.06
N GLU A 73 17.58 -13.71 -18.24
CA GLU A 73 16.38 -14.53 -18.43
C GLU A 73 15.47 -14.52 -17.19
N LEU A 74 16.03 -14.65 -15.99
CA LEU A 74 15.28 -14.54 -14.73
C LEU A 74 14.55 -13.19 -14.64
N ILE A 75 15.23 -12.08 -14.94
CA ILE A 75 14.62 -10.74 -14.94
C ILE A 75 13.50 -10.65 -15.98
N ARG A 76 13.70 -11.22 -17.17
CA ARG A 76 12.71 -11.26 -18.25
C ARG A 76 11.45 -12.01 -17.80
N THR A 77 11.60 -13.23 -17.29
CA THR A 77 10.49 -14.07 -16.81
C THR A 77 9.72 -13.37 -15.70
N LEU A 78 10.43 -12.75 -14.77
CA LEU A 78 9.81 -12.03 -13.65
C LEU A 78 8.99 -10.82 -14.16
N ASN A 79 9.51 -10.07 -15.13
CA ASN A 79 8.77 -8.97 -15.76
C ASN A 79 7.53 -9.45 -16.52
N ILE A 80 7.60 -10.60 -17.20
CA ILE A 80 6.44 -11.22 -17.85
C ILE A 80 5.37 -11.56 -16.80
N ASN A 81 5.75 -12.18 -15.69
CA ASN A 81 4.81 -12.58 -14.64
C ASN A 81 4.17 -11.37 -13.95
N ARG A 82 4.93 -10.29 -13.73
CA ARG A 82 4.38 -9.00 -13.27
C ARG A 82 3.33 -8.45 -14.23
N ARG A 83 3.61 -8.45 -15.54
CA ARG A 83 2.67 -7.97 -16.56
C ARG A 83 1.39 -8.82 -16.59
N LYS A 84 1.51 -10.14 -16.57
CA LYS A 84 0.37 -11.06 -16.51
C LYS A 84 -0.50 -10.77 -15.27
N LYS A 85 0.12 -10.66 -14.09
CA LYS A 85 -0.61 -10.34 -12.85
C LYS A 85 -1.29 -8.97 -12.90
N LEU A 86 -0.64 -7.99 -13.52
CA LEU A 86 -1.25 -6.68 -13.72
C LEU A 86 -2.49 -6.78 -14.62
N GLN A 87 -2.37 -7.46 -15.77
CA GLN A 87 -3.47 -7.66 -16.71
C GLN A 87 -4.68 -8.36 -16.06
N THR A 88 -4.44 -9.42 -15.28
CA THR A 88 -5.53 -10.13 -14.57
C THR A 88 -6.16 -9.26 -13.49
N THR A 89 -5.34 -8.47 -12.77
CA THR A 89 -5.85 -7.53 -11.77
C THR A 89 -6.68 -6.43 -12.41
N THR A 90 -6.26 -5.89 -13.56
CA THR A 90 -7.02 -4.87 -14.29
C THR A 90 -8.29 -5.43 -14.90
N ALA A 91 -8.27 -6.65 -15.42
CA ALA A 91 -9.44 -7.30 -16.03
C ALA A 91 -10.51 -7.66 -15.00
N SER A 92 -10.11 -8.05 -13.79
CA SER A 92 -11.03 -8.36 -12.69
C SER A 92 -11.52 -7.12 -11.93
N LEU A 93 -10.99 -5.94 -12.24
CA LEU A 93 -11.30 -4.71 -11.53
C LEU A 93 -12.68 -4.17 -11.94
N ASN A 94 -13.61 -4.15 -11.00
CA ASN A 94 -14.92 -3.53 -11.20
C ASN A 94 -14.97 -2.15 -10.53
N PHE A 95 -15.02 -1.07 -11.32
CA PHE A 95 -15.08 0.30 -10.81
C PHE A 95 -16.38 0.64 -10.08
N THR A 96 -17.45 -0.11 -10.32
CA THR A 96 -18.77 0.11 -9.71
C THR A 96 -18.82 -0.39 -8.27
N HIS A 97 -18.27 -1.59 -8.00
CA HIS A 97 -18.32 -2.21 -6.66
C HIS A 97 -17.01 -2.12 -5.89
N SER A 98 -15.88 -1.93 -6.57
CA SER A 98 -14.54 -1.91 -5.97
C SER A 98 -13.80 -0.60 -6.26
N SER A 99 -14.52 0.52 -6.22
CA SER A 99 -13.99 1.86 -6.53
C SER A 99 -12.74 2.23 -5.71
N ARG A 100 -12.67 1.83 -4.43
CA ARG A 100 -11.50 2.07 -3.57
C ARG A 100 -10.25 1.32 -4.03
N THR A 101 -10.37 0.04 -4.36
CA THR A 101 -9.22 -0.75 -4.83
C THR A 101 -8.77 -0.29 -6.20
N ALA A 102 -9.73 0.07 -7.06
CA ALA A 102 -9.47 0.65 -8.36
C ALA A 102 -8.75 1.99 -8.28
N TRP A 103 -9.22 2.89 -7.41
CA TRP A 103 -8.54 4.17 -7.19
C TRP A 103 -7.16 4.01 -6.57
N ASN A 104 -6.96 3.05 -5.66
CA ASN A 104 -5.64 2.76 -5.13
C ASN A 104 -4.68 2.24 -6.21
N LEU A 105 -5.17 1.42 -7.16
CA LEU A 105 -4.37 0.97 -8.30
C LEU A 105 -3.94 2.16 -9.17
N VAL A 106 -4.88 3.02 -9.56
CA VAL A 106 -4.58 4.23 -10.34
C VAL A 106 -3.59 5.12 -9.61
N LYS A 107 -3.77 5.35 -8.30
CA LYS A 107 -2.83 6.12 -7.49
C LYS A 107 -1.43 5.54 -7.49
N ARG A 108 -1.26 4.21 -7.44
CA ARG A 108 0.07 3.58 -7.50
C ARG A 108 0.73 3.76 -8.86
N LEU A 109 -0.04 3.64 -9.94
CA LEU A 109 0.46 3.87 -11.31
C LEU A 109 0.85 5.32 -11.57
N VAL A 110 0.09 6.28 -11.01
CA VAL A 110 0.34 7.71 -11.15
C VAL A 110 1.39 8.22 -10.14
N ALA A 111 1.49 7.64 -8.95
CA ALA A 111 2.49 8.04 -7.95
C ALA A 111 3.93 7.72 -8.41
N GLU A 112 4.11 6.72 -9.26
CA GLU A 112 5.41 6.45 -9.89
C GLU A 112 5.79 7.53 -10.93
N THR A 113 4.82 8.25 -11.50
CA THR A 113 5.07 9.36 -12.43
C THR A 113 5.10 10.73 -11.75
N SER A 114 4.49 10.87 -10.56
CA SER A 114 4.41 12.13 -9.81
C SER A 114 5.50 12.29 -8.76
N LYS A 115 6.76 12.00 -9.10
CA LYS A 115 7.90 12.63 -8.41
C LYS A 115 8.27 13.96 -9.08
N THR A 116 7.26 14.75 -9.43
CA THR A 116 7.48 16.18 -9.62
C THR A 116 7.24 16.81 -8.25
N ASN A 117 8.32 17.15 -7.56
CA ASN A 117 8.27 18.14 -6.49
C ASN A 117 7.88 19.48 -7.14
N LEU A 118 6.63 19.62 -7.58
CA LEU A 118 6.08 20.93 -7.89
C LEU A 118 5.83 21.59 -6.54
N THR A 119 6.83 22.34 -6.10
CA THR A 119 6.67 23.42 -5.14
C THR A 119 5.87 24.55 -5.77
N ASP A 120 4.74 24.27 -6.40
CA ASP A 120 3.79 25.29 -6.82
C ASP A 120 2.94 25.59 -5.60
N LYS A 121 3.54 26.34 -4.66
CA LYS A 121 2.82 27.01 -3.58
C LYS A 121 1.96 28.09 -4.20
N VAL A 122 0.86 27.69 -4.84
CA VAL A 122 -0.20 28.61 -5.23
C VAL A 122 -0.84 29.11 -3.93
N SER A 123 -0.54 30.35 -3.57
CA SER A 123 -1.15 30.99 -2.40
C SER A 123 -2.64 31.20 -2.67
N SER A 124 -3.47 31.12 -1.64
CA SER A 124 -4.90 31.45 -1.77
C SER A 124 -5.12 32.85 -2.36
N ASN A 125 -4.16 33.78 -2.14
CA ASN A 125 -4.15 35.09 -2.76
C ASN A 125 -3.92 35.05 -4.28
N ASP A 126 -3.11 34.13 -4.79
CA ASP A 126 -2.86 34.00 -6.22
C ASP A 126 -4.12 33.54 -6.95
N VAL A 127 -4.88 32.63 -6.32
CA VAL A 127 -6.21 32.21 -6.83
C VAL A 127 -7.21 33.36 -6.77
N ALA A 128 -7.28 34.08 -5.64
CA ALA A 128 -8.19 35.21 -5.48
C ALA A 128 -7.90 36.34 -6.47
N THR A 129 -6.63 36.69 -6.67
CA THR A 129 -6.23 37.71 -7.65
C THR A 129 -6.52 37.29 -9.09
N ARG A 130 -6.32 36.01 -9.43
CA ARG A 130 -6.70 35.47 -10.74
C ARG A 130 -8.21 35.56 -10.97
N LEU A 131 -9.01 35.17 -9.99
CA LEU A 131 -10.48 35.26 -10.08
C LEU A 131 -10.95 36.70 -10.22
N MET A 132 -10.40 37.64 -9.44
CA MET A 132 -10.70 39.07 -9.55
C MET A 132 -10.31 39.66 -10.90
N ARG A 133 -9.25 39.13 -11.55
CA ARG A 133 -8.81 39.60 -12.87
C ARG A 133 -9.69 39.05 -14.01
N VAL A 134 -10.13 37.79 -13.88
CA VAL A 134 -10.94 37.11 -14.89
C VAL A 134 -12.39 37.58 -14.85
N VAL A 135 -12.93 37.82 -13.66
CA VAL A 135 -14.29 38.33 -13.52
C VAL A 135 -14.25 39.85 -13.65
N LYS A 136 -14.89 40.41 -14.68
CA LYS A 136 -15.21 41.85 -14.74
C LYS A 136 -16.27 42.17 -13.69
N ILE A 137 -15.89 42.18 -12.41
CA ILE A 137 -16.81 42.54 -11.34
C ILE A 137 -16.92 44.06 -11.33
N ILE A 138 -17.99 44.59 -11.94
CA ILE A 138 -18.44 45.95 -11.67
C ILE A 138 -19.11 45.89 -10.30
N MET A 139 -18.31 46.01 -9.24
CA MET A 139 -18.87 46.08 -7.89
C MET A 139 -19.58 47.41 -7.74
N ASP A 140 -20.87 47.36 -7.44
CA ASP A 140 -21.64 48.55 -7.11
C ASP A 140 -21.11 49.16 -5.80
N LYS A 141 -21.10 50.50 -5.73
CA LYS A 141 -20.47 51.25 -4.63
C LYS A 141 -21.06 50.87 -3.28
N GLU A 142 -22.38 50.67 -3.23
CA GLU A 142 -23.11 50.31 -2.03
C GLU A 142 -22.70 48.94 -1.48
N GLN A 143 -22.57 47.95 -2.36
CA GLN A 143 -22.14 46.60 -2.01
C GLN A 143 -20.70 46.61 -1.45
N LYS A 144 -19.81 47.42 -2.03
CA LYS A 144 -18.44 47.57 -1.54
C LYS A 144 -18.39 48.19 -0.13
N THR A 145 -19.23 49.18 0.14
CA THR A 145 -19.30 49.80 1.48
C THR A 145 -19.85 48.84 2.52
N ASP A 146 -20.87 48.04 2.20
CA ASP A 146 -21.46 47.11 3.16
C ASP A 146 -20.48 45.97 3.52
N ILE A 147 -19.78 45.41 2.53
CA ILE A 147 -18.74 44.39 2.75
C ILE A 147 -17.61 44.95 3.63
N LYS A 148 -17.16 46.18 3.40
CA LYS A 148 -16.14 46.82 4.25
C LYS A 148 -16.60 47.03 5.69
N LYS A 149 -17.88 47.38 5.89
CA LYS A 149 -18.45 47.57 7.23
C LYS A 149 -18.46 46.25 8.00
N ARG A 150 -18.92 45.17 7.35
CA ARG A 150 -18.94 43.81 7.92
C ARG A 150 -17.55 43.26 8.23
N LEU A 151 -16.55 43.55 7.39
CA LEU A 151 -15.17 43.14 7.67
C LEU A 151 -14.57 43.88 8.87
N ARG A 152 -14.89 45.17 9.04
CA ARG A 152 -14.43 45.97 10.18
C ARG A 152 -15.08 45.55 11.49
N SER A 153 -16.36 45.17 11.48
CA SER A 153 -17.02 44.63 12.67
C SER A 153 -16.41 43.29 13.07
N LYS A 154 -16.22 42.35 12.12
CA LYS A 154 -15.55 41.07 12.41
C LYS A 154 -14.11 41.20 12.90
N LYS A 155 -13.37 42.21 12.42
CA LYS A 155 -12.00 42.48 12.90
C LYS A 155 -11.97 43.12 14.31
N LYS A 156 -13.08 43.69 14.78
CA LYS A 156 -13.22 44.16 16.17
C LYS A 156 -13.65 43.05 17.12
N GLU A 157 -14.25 41.98 16.60
CA GLU A 157 -14.67 40.80 17.36
C GLU A 157 -13.54 39.76 17.52
N MET A 158 -12.45 39.89 16.76
CA MET A 158 -11.19 39.16 16.97
C MET A 158 -10.20 40.01 17.76
#